data_AF-A0A2K9DNC6-F1
#
_entry.id   AF-A0A2K9DNC6-F1
#
_cell.length_a   1.000
_cell.length_b   1.000
_cell.length_c   1.000
_cell.angle_alpha   90.00
_cell.angle_beta   90.00
_cell.angle_gamma   90.00
#
_symmetry.space_group_name_H-M   'P 1'
#
loop_
_entity.id
_entity.type
_entity.pdbx_description
1 polymer ?
#
loop_
_entity_poly.entity_id
_entity_poly.type
_entity_poly.pdbx_seq_one_letter_code
_entity_poly.pdbx_strand_id
1 'polypeptide(L)'
;MQTVHMPNTDASSTLYFAIKSLRGWYEVLQGAENSMMPGFRRNVGTVVSSVLLASGEEVSPVAVTGSLDDSFSGTLLVVYPNFLVMVDALRLESDSASHVTKLCPVASASAIVIETKHSYYDGTEEHPRHKGFVFSVVLGGQRIQIGGSAYPRQSPLVEDSAIYEAFKVVRDRITA
;
A
#
# COMPACT_ATOMS: atom_id res chain seq x y z
N MET A 1 17.14 -7.79 21.40
CA MET A 1 16.12 -7.89 20.35
C MET A 1 14.79 -8.12 21.03
N GLN A 2 13.95 -7.09 21.16
CA GLN A 2 12.59 -7.27 21.65
C GLN A 2 11.74 -7.77 20.49
N THR A 3 11.29 -9.02 20.57
CA THR A 3 10.21 -9.55 19.75
C THR A 3 8.96 -8.79 20.12
N VAL A 4 8.55 -7.85 19.25
CA VAL A 4 7.24 -7.23 19.33
C VAL A 4 6.21 -8.35 19.16
N HIS A 5 5.53 -8.69 20.25
CA HIS A 5 4.37 -9.57 20.23
C HIS A 5 3.31 -8.88 19.37
N MET A 6 3.10 -9.35 18.14
CA MET A 6 1.94 -8.94 17.36
C MET A 6 0.71 -9.58 18.01
N PRO A 7 -0.24 -8.80 18.58
CA PRO A 7 -1.50 -9.34 19.05
C PRO A 7 -2.28 -9.86 17.82
N ASN A 8 -2.90 -11.05 17.94
CA ASN A 8 -3.82 -11.68 16.98
C ASN A 8 -3.99 -10.91 15.65
N THR A 9 -3.19 -11.26 14.65
CA THR A 9 -3.17 -10.57 13.35
C THR A 9 -4.42 -10.91 12.53
N ASP A 10 -5.55 -10.28 12.87
CA ASP A 10 -6.70 -10.23 11.98
C ASP A 10 -6.36 -9.39 10.73
N ALA A 11 -7.07 -9.63 9.63
CA ALA A 11 -6.80 -8.97 8.35
C ALA A 11 -6.87 -7.43 8.45
N SER A 12 -7.74 -6.93 9.33
CA SER A 12 -7.85 -5.51 9.67
C SER A 12 -6.58 -4.93 10.30
N SER A 13 -5.98 -5.62 11.27
CA SER A 13 -4.74 -5.15 11.92
C SER A 13 -3.58 -5.15 10.94
N THR A 14 -3.46 -6.20 10.13
CA THR A 14 -2.44 -6.31 9.08
C THR A 14 -2.52 -5.14 8.09
N LEU A 15 -3.72 -4.84 7.58
CA LEU A 15 -3.93 -3.70 6.67
C LEU A 15 -3.72 -2.36 7.37
N TYR A 16 -4.21 -2.21 8.60
CA TYR A 16 -4.07 -0.96 9.36
C TYR A 16 -2.59 -0.59 9.55
N PHE A 17 -1.74 -1.51 10.00
CA PHE A 17 -0.31 -1.23 10.18
C PHE A 17 0.43 -1.02 8.86
N ALA A 18 -0.01 -1.67 7.78
CA ALA A 18 0.52 -1.42 6.44
C ALA A 18 0.21 0.01 5.97
N ILE A 19 -1.06 0.43 6.06
CA ILE A 19 -1.50 1.79 5.72
C ILE A 19 -0.79 2.83 6.60
N LYS A 20 -0.66 2.57 7.92
CA LYS A 20 0.08 3.42 8.86
C LYS A 20 1.57 3.55 8.53
N SER A 21 2.12 2.69 7.67
CA SER A 21 3.51 2.76 7.23
C SER A 21 3.71 3.57 5.94
N LEU A 22 2.67 4.22 5.41
CA LEU A 22 2.73 4.99 4.16
C LEU A 22 2.75 6.50 4.41
N ARG A 23 3.36 7.25 3.47
CA ARG A 23 3.38 8.72 3.46
C ARG A 23 1.97 9.31 3.49
N GLY A 24 1.76 10.35 4.27
CA GLY A 24 0.50 11.06 4.43
C GLY A 24 -0.50 10.29 5.30
N TRP A 25 -0.61 8.97 5.12
CA TRP A 25 -1.40 8.08 5.96
C TRP A 25 -0.86 7.98 7.39
N TYR A 26 0.47 7.88 7.54
CA TYR A 26 1.14 7.91 8.83
C TYR A 26 0.84 9.21 9.58
N GLU A 27 1.00 10.35 8.91
CA GLU A 27 0.78 11.68 9.47
C GLU A 27 -0.67 11.89 9.88
N VAL A 28 -1.64 11.43 9.07
CA VAL A 28 -3.06 11.41 9.40
C VAL A 28 -3.32 10.60 10.67
N LEU A 29 -2.77 9.39 10.76
CA LEU A 29 -2.99 8.52 11.91
C LEU A 29 -2.28 9.00 13.17
N GLN A 30 -1.07 9.54 13.04
CA GLN A 30 -0.33 10.14 14.14
C GLN A 30 -1.04 11.41 14.64
N GLY A 31 -1.54 12.26 13.73
CA GLY A 31 -2.38 13.41 14.07
C GLY A 31 -3.68 12.99 14.76
N ALA A 32 -4.33 11.93 14.30
CA ALA A 32 -5.51 11.38 14.95
C ALA A 32 -5.23 10.75 16.33
N GLU A 33 -4.01 10.25 16.54
CA GLU A 33 -3.52 9.73 17.83
C GLU A 33 -3.29 10.86 18.85
N ASN A 34 -2.70 11.96 18.41
CA ASN A 34 -2.27 13.06 19.28
C ASN A 34 -3.32 14.18 19.48
N SER A 35 -4.22 14.41 18.52
CA SER A 35 -5.00 15.67 18.44
C SER A 35 -6.49 15.55 18.83
N MET A 36 -6.95 14.43 19.38
CA MET A 36 -8.39 14.18 19.62
C MET A 36 -9.27 14.55 18.41
N MET A 37 -8.90 14.09 17.20
CA MET A 37 -9.72 14.25 15.99
C MET A 37 -10.34 12.88 15.61
N PRO A 38 -11.49 12.49 16.19
CA PRO A 38 -12.14 11.19 15.95
C PRO A 38 -12.43 10.90 14.47
N GLY A 39 -12.69 11.93 13.67
CA GLY A 39 -13.02 11.81 12.25
C GLY A 39 -11.98 11.05 11.45
N PHE A 40 -10.69 11.37 11.63
CA PHE A 40 -9.60 10.70 10.90
C PHE A 40 -9.51 9.21 11.20
N ARG A 41 -9.63 8.79 12.47
CA ARG A 41 -9.59 7.35 12.82
C ARG A 41 -10.77 6.61 12.20
N ARG A 42 -11.96 7.20 12.25
CA ARG A 42 -13.17 6.64 11.61
C ARG A 42 -12.99 6.52 10.10
N ASN A 43 -12.41 7.54 9.47
CA ASN A 43 -12.22 7.59 8.02
C ASN A 43 -11.19 6.53 7.56
N VAL A 44 -10.07 6.37 8.27
CA VAL A 44 -9.12 5.28 8.00
C VAL A 44 -9.76 3.91 8.26
N GLY A 45 -10.53 3.76 9.35
CA GLY A 45 -11.30 2.54 9.59
C GLY A 45 -12.25 2.22 8.44
N THR A 46 -12.91 3.22 7.87
CA THR A 46 -13.79 3.07 6.71
C THR A 46 -13.02 2.64 5.46
N VAL A 47 -11.81 3.16 5.24
CA VAL A 47 -10.91 2.71 4.17
C VAL A 47 -10.53 1.23 4.37
N VAL A 48 -10.09 0.84 5.57
CA VAL A 48 -9.75 -0.56 5.88
C VAL A 48 -10.94 -1.49 5.65
N SER A 49 -12.13 -1.13 6.16
CA SER A 49 -13.35 -1.91 5.93
C SER A 49 -13.69 -2.01 4.44
N SER A 50 -13.54 -0.93 3.67
CA SER A 50 -13.83 -0.93 2.23
C SER A 50 -12.88 -1.86 1.48
N VAL A 51 -11.60 -1.88 1.85
CA VAL A 51 -10.62 -2.79 1.27
C VAL A 51 -10.96 -4.25 1.56
N LEU A 52 -11.27 -4.57 2.83
CA LEU A 52 -11.63 -5.93 3.24
C LEU A 52 -12.91 -6.42 2.56
N LEU A 53 -13.94 -5.58 2.48
CA LEU A 53 -15.18 -5.94 1.79
C LEU A 53 -14.94 -6.14 0.29
N ALA A 54 -14.14 -5.27 -0.36
CA ALA A 54 -13.80 -5.42 -1.76
C ALA A 54 -12.96 -6.67 -2.04
N SER A 55 -12.10 -7.09 -1.10
CA SER A 55 -11.27 -8.30 -1.23
C SER A 55 -12.02 -9.61 -0.91
N GLY A 56 -13.29 -9.55 -0.52
CA GLY A 56 -14.01 -10.72 -0.01
C GLY A 56 -13.42 -11.26 1.29
N GLU A 57 -12.89 -10.36 2.12
CA GLU A 57 -12.20 -10.64 3.39
C GLU A 57 -10.93 -11.49 3.25
N GLU A 58 -10.29 -11.47 2.08
CA GLU A 58 -8.97 -12.09 1.90
C GLU A 58 -7.95 -11.49 2.89
N VAL A 59 -7.25 -12.36 3.60
CA VAL A 59 -6.39 -12.04 4.75
C VAL A 59 -4.91 -11.94 4.39
N SER A 60 -4.54 -12.29 3.15
CA SER A 60 -3.15 -12.42 2.71
C SER A 60 -2.78 -11.40 1.61
N PRO A 61 -2.73 -10.09 1.91
CA PRO A 61 -2.16 -9.13 0.99
C PRO A 61 -0.66 -9.42 0.78
N VAL A 62 -0.19 -9.25 -0.44
CA VAL A 62 1.22 -9.40 -0.83
C VAL A 62 1.98 -8.11 -0.58
N ALA A 63 1.38 -6.98 -0.92
CA ALA A 63 1.97 -5.65 -0.74
C ALA A 63 0.91 -4.58 -0.57
N VAL A 64 1.32 -3.46 0.05
CA VAL A 64 0.52 -2.25 0.20
C VAL A 64 1.38 -1.06 -0.19
N THR A 65 0.86 -0.18 -1.02
CA THR A 65 1.56 1.04 -1.44
C THR A 65 0.56 2.20 -1.58
N GLY A 66 1.08 3.42 -1.70
CA GLY A 66 0.28 4.61 -1.86
C GLY A 66 0.79 5.77 -1.04
N SER A 67 0.12 6.90 -1.17
CA SER A 67 0.41 8.10 -0.40
C SER A 67 -0.79 9.02 -0.38
N LEU A 68 -0.87 9.86 0.64
CA LEU A 68 -1.69 11.07 0.63
C LEU A 68 -0.81 12.31 0.42
N ASP A 69 -1.37 13.31 -0.23
CA ASP A 69 -0.83 14.66 -0.30
C ASP A 69 -1.25 15.51 0.93
N ASP A 70 -0.84 16.77 0.93
CA ASP A 70 -1.11 17.71 2.02
C ASP A 70 -2.60 18.07 2.15
N SER A 71 -3.42 17.74 1.13
CA SER A 71 -4.88 17.88 1.16
C SER A 71 -5.58 16.59 1.61
N PHE A 72 -4.82 15.61 2.12
CA PHE A 72 -5.29 14.28 2.50
C PHE A 72 -6.01 13.56 1.35
N SER A 73 -5.54 13.81 0.13
CA SER A 73 -6.00 13.18 -1.10
C SER A 73 -4.91 12.28 -1.66
N GLY A 74 -5.28 11.20 -2.33
CA GLY A 74 -4.30 10.34 -2.96
C GLY A 74 -4.84 8.93 -3.23
N THR A 75 -3.91 8.00 -3.43
CA THR A 75 -4.25 6.63 -3.79
C THR A 75 -3.59 5.66 -2.83
N LEU A 76 -4.33 4.61 -2.48
CA LEU A 76 -3.84 3.40 -1.83
C LEU A 76 -4.06 2.23 -2.79
N LEU A 77 -3.07 1.36 -2.91
CA LEU A 77 -3.18 0.12 -3.66
C LEU A 77 -2.77 -1.04 -2.75
N VAL A 78 -3.65 -2.03 -2.64
CA VAL A 78 -3.39 -3.31 -1.97
C VAL A 78 -3.32 -4.39 -3.02
N VAL A 79 -2.22 -5.12 -3.03
CA VAL A 79 -1.96 -6.19 -4.00
C VAL A 79 -2.26 -7.52 -3.33
N TYR A 80 -3.19 -8.28 -3.90
CA TYR A 80 -3.48 -9.66 -3.53
C TYR A 80 -3.03 -10.61 -4.65
N PRO A 81 -2.95 -11.93 -4.41
CA PRO A 81 -2.50 -12.89 -5.43
C PRO A 81 -3.33 -12.91 -6.73
N ASN A 82 -4.61 -12.57 -6.64
CA ASN A 82 -5.57 -12.71 -7.74
C ASN A 82 -6.20 -11.38 -8.20
N PHE A 83 -6.13 -10.35 -7.38
CA PHE A 83 -6.74 -9.06 -7.65
C PHE A 83 -5.97 -7.93 -6.96
N LEU A 84 -6.32 -6.71 -7.32
CA LEU A 84 -5.78 -5.48 -6.78
C LEU A 84 -6.96 -4.70 -6.22
N VAL A 85 -6.81 -4.13 -5.03
CA VAL A 85 -7.80 -3.23 -4.45
C VAL A 85 -7.21 -1.83 -4.46
N MET A 86 -7.80 -0.94 -5.25
CA MET A 86 -7.39 0.46 -5.34
C MET A 86 -8.38 1.33 -4.57
N VAL A 87 -7.88 2.23 -3.74
CA VAL A 87 -8.68 3.24 -3.05
C VAL A 87 -8.20 4.62 -3.48
N ASP A 88 -9.10 5.39 -4.08
CA ASP A 88 -8.88 6.80 -4.37
C ASP A 88 -9.51 7.61 -3.23
N ALA A 89 -8.67 8.18 -2.36
CA ALA A 89 -9.09 9.07 -1.29
C ALA A 89 -9.16 10.51 -1.83
N LEU A 90 -10.35 11.10 -1.85
CA LEU A 90 -10.58 12.47 -2.33
C LEU A 90 -10.46 13.51 -1.22
N ARG A 91 -10.82 13.14 0.01
CA ARG A 91 -10.60 13.94 1.23
C ARG A 91 -10.87 13.09 2.47
N LEU A 92 -9.90 12.98 3.37
CA LEU A 92 -10.03 12.20 4.62
C LEU A 92 -10.19 13.06 5.88
N GLU A 93 -10.16 14.38 5.75
CA GLU A 93 -10.26 15.37 6.84
C GLU A 93 -11.68 15.58 7.40
N SER A 94 -12.71 15.48 6.55
CA SER A 94 -14.08 15.86 6.91
C SER A 94 -14.88 14.74 7.59
N ASP A 95 -15.96 15.11 8.29
CA ASP A 95 -16.97 14.19 8.83
C ASP A 95 -17.60 13.29 7.75
N SER A 96 -17.51 13.70 6.49
CA SER A 96 -17.77 12.89 5.31
C SER A 96 -16.43 12.50 4.66
N ALA A 97 -15.88 11.33 4.98
CA ALA A 97 -14.85 10.73 4.13
C ALA A 97 -15.42 10.58 2.71
N SER A 98 -14.64 11.00 1.72
CA SER A 98 -14.94 10.71 0.33
C SER A 98 -13.79 9.87 -0.23
N HIS A 99 -14.06 8.60 -0.45
CA HIS A 99 -13.15 7.69 -1.14
C HIS A 99 -13.93 6.75 -2.04
N VAL A 100 -13.25 6.23 -3.06
CA VAL A 100 -13.78 5.23 -3.97
C VAL A 100 -12.88 4.01 -3.91
N THR A 101 -13.45 2.85 -3.61
CA THR A 101 -12.74 1.56 -3.64
C THR A 101 -13.10 0.80 -4.89
N LYS A 102 -12.08 0.34 -5.62
CA LYS A 102 -12.20 -0.41 -6.88
C LYS A 102 -11.48 -1.75 -6.74
N LEU A 103 -12.17 -2.82 -7.13
CA LEU A 103 -11.57 -4.14 -7.28
C LEU A 103 -11.15 -4.32 -8.75
N CYS A 104 -9.88 -4.58 -8.98
CA CYS A 104 -9.30 -4.75 -10.30
C CYS A 104 -8.70 -6.16 -10.42
N PRO A 105 -9.09 -6.99 -11.40
CA PRO A 105 -8.37 -8.22 -11.69
C PRO A 105 -6.92 -7.92 -12.04
N VAL A 106 -5.96 -8.75 -11.61
CA VAL A 106 -4.54 -8.52 -11.93
C VAL A 106 -4.30 -8.50 -13.44
N ALA A 107 -5.03 -9.34 -14.19
CA ALA A 107 -4.97 -9.39 -15.66
C ALA A 107 -5.39 -8.09 -16.37
N SER A 108 -6.01 -7.13 -15.66
CA SER A 108 -6.33 -5.81 -16.22
C SER A 108 -5.15 -4.82 -16.19
N ALA A 109 -4.07 -5.16 -15.49
CA ALA A 109 -2.85 -4.37 -15.49
C ALA A 109 -2.15 -4.46 -16.84
N SER A 110 -1.60 -3.35 -17.32
CA SER A 110 -0.88 -3.28 -18.59
C SER A 110 0.32 -2.34 -18.49
N ALA A 111 1.16 -2.31 -19.53
CA ALA A 111 2.30 -1.39 -19.65
C ALA A 111 3.20 -1.35 -18.40
N ILE A 112 3.68 -2.52 -17.96
CA ILE A 112 4.56 -2.63 -16.80
C ILE A 112 5.89 -1.94 -17.11
N VAL A 113 6.28 -0.99 -16.27
CA VAL A 113 7.59 -0.31 -16.32
C VAL A 113 8.32 -0.58 -15.02
N ILE A 114 9.61 -0.89 -15.09
CA ILE A 114 10.45 -1.20 -13.92
C ILE A 114 11.51 -0.11 -13.77
N GLU A 115 11.75 0.32 -12.54
CA GLU A 115 12.75 1.29 -12.15
C GLU A 115 13.48 0.79 -10.89
N THR A 116 14.80 0.98 -10.84
CA THR A 116 15.60 0.74 -9.63
C THR A 116 16.27 2.02 -9.21
N LYS A 117 16.06 2.45 -7.97
CA LYS A 117 16.55 3.74 -7.45
C LYS A 117 17.94 3.66 -6.81
N HIS A 118 18.55 2.49 -6.78
CA HIS A 118 19.92 2.27 -6.30
C HIS A 118 20.74 1.50 -7.33
N SER A 119 22.06 1.52 -7.14
CA SER A 119 22.98 0.66 -7.88
C SER A 119 23.11 -0.68 -7.16
N TYR A 120 23.00 -1.80 -7.90
CA TYR A 120 23.30 -3.14 -7.39
C TYR A 120 24.73 -3.24 -6.81
N TYR A 121 25.64 -2.48 -7.41
CA TYR A 121 27.02 -2.36 -7.01
C TYR A 121 27.40 -0.88 -7.01
N ASP A 122 27.87 -0.37 -5.88
CA ASP A 122 28.31 1.03 -5.73
C ASP A 122 29.83 1.20 -5.86
N GLY A 123 30.55 0.12 -6.18
CA GLY A 123 32.01 0.08 -6.21
C GLY A 123 32.65 -0.45 -4.92
N THR A 124 31.89 -0.55 -3.83
CA THR A 124 32.38 -0.98 -2.52
C THR A 124 31.64 -2.18 -1.95
N GLU A 125 30.33 -2.27 -2.18
CA GLU A 125 29.48 -3.35 -1.66
C GLU A 125 28.41 -3.78 -2.67
N GLU A 126 27.96 -5.03 -2.55
CA GLU A 126 26.78 -5.53 -3.26
C GLU A 126 25.53 -5.28 -2.44
N HIS A 127 24.51 -4.68 -3.07
CA HIS A 127 23.20 -4.45 -2.46
C HIS A 127 22.16 -5.42 -3.05
N PRO A 128 21.08 -5.77 -2.32
CA PRO A 128 20.00 -6.56 -2.90
C PRO A 128 19.44 -5.90 -4.17
N ARG A 129 19.24 -6.67 -5.24
CA ARG A 129 18.75 -6.15 -6.54
C ARG A 129 17.40 -5.45 -6.46
N HIS A 130 16.61 -5.80 -5.46
CA HIS A 130 15.27 -5.27 -5.23
C HIS A 130 15.25 -4.10 -4.24
N LYS A 131 16.38 -3.71 -3.65
CA LYS A 131 16.45 -2.47 -2.86
C LYS A 131 15.95 -1.30 -3.74
N GLY A 132 15.21 -0.34 -3.21
CA GLY A 132 14.68 0.78 -3.99
C GLY A 132 13.90 0.40 -5.26
N PHE A 133 13.37 -0.83 -5.33
CA PHE A 133 12.64 -1.33 -6.49
C PHE A 133 11.28 -0.63 -6.58
N VAL A 134 10.98 -0.16 -7.78
CA VAL A 134 9.73 0.49 -8.10
C VAL A 134 9.25 -0.06 -9.43
N PHE A 135 7.96 -0.35 -9.52
CA PHE A 135 7.35 -0.63 -10.80
C PHE A 135 6.10 0.22 -11.00
N SER A 136 5.78 0.53 -12.24
CA SER A 136 4.54 1.20 -12.61
C SER A 136 3.71 0.30 -13.48
N VAL A 137 2.39 0.38 -13.34
CA VAL A 137 1.42 -0.30 -14.21
C VAL A 137 0.30 0.64 -14.59
N VAL A 138 -0.32 0.41 -15.74
CA VAL A 138 -1.57 1.07 -16.11
C VAL A 138 -2.74 0.21 -15.65
N LEU A 139 -3.58 0.78 -14.79
CA LEU A 139 -4.79 0.17 -14.24
C LEU A 139 -5.96 1.11 -14.45
N GLY A 140 -7.01 0.65 -15.15
CA GLY A 140 -8.18 1.49 -15.44
C GLY A 140 -7.85 2.79 -16.19
N GLY A 141 -6.80 2.78 -17.02
CA GLY A 141 -6.32 3.95 -17.76
C GLY A 141 -5.39 4.89 -16.97
N GLN A 142 -5.15 4.62 -15.68
CA GLN A 142 -4.25 5.42 -14.84
C GLN A 142 -2.92 4.71 -14.62
N ARG A 143 -1.81 5.43 -14.75
CA ARG A 143 -0.49 4.93 -14.35
C ARG A 143 -0.35 5.00 -12.84
N ILE A 144 -0.19 3.84 -12.20
CA ILE A 144 0.04 3.71 -10.77
C ILE A 144 1.50 3.31 -10.55
N GLN A 145 2.21 4.06 -9.72
CA GLN A 145 3.57 3.74 -9.30
C GLN A 145 3.51 3.00 -7.97
N ILE A 146 4.23 1.88 -7.89
CA ILE A 146 4.24 0.95 -6.77
C ILE A 146 5.68 0.82 -6.30
N GLY A 147 5.94 1.31 -5.10
CA GLY A 147 7.27 1.35 -4.50
C GLY A 147 7.22 1.18 -2.99
N GLY A 148 8.36 0.81 -2.41
CA GLY A 148 8.50 0.62 -0.98
C GLY A 148 8.38 1.94 -0.23
N SER A 149 7.98 1.86 1.05
CA SER A 149 7.87 3.03 1.91
C SER A 149 9.18 3.31 2.66
N ALA A 150 9.50 4.59 2.77
CA ALA A 150 10.57 5.13 3.62
C ALA A 150 10.06 5.66 4.98
N TYR A 151 8.73 5.67 5.18
CA TYR A 151 8.09 6.08 6.44
C TYR A 151 8.26 5.00 7.51
N PRO A 152 7.99 5.29 8.81
CA PRO A 152 8.20 4.33 9.89
C PRO A 152 7.58 2.97 9.56
N ARG A 153 8.44 1.99 9.27
CA ARG A 153 8.06 0.66 8.78
C ARG A 153 7.48 -0.15 9.93
N GLN A 154 6.16 -0.13 10.05
CA GLN A 154 5.41 -0.93 11.02
C GLN A 154 4.84 -2.20 10.39
N SER A 155 5.05 -2.40 9.08
CA SER A 155 4.59 -3.57 8.34
C SER A 155 5.58 -4.00 7.26
N PRO A 156 5.83 -5.31 7.09
CA PRO A 156 6.66 -5.82 6.00
C PRO A 156 6.00 -5.64 4.62
N LEU A 157 4.68 -5.39 4.57
CA LEU A 157 3.92 -5.27 3.31
C LEU A 157 4.25 -4.02 2.51
N VAL A 158 4.95 -3.05 3.10
CA VAL A 158 5.39 -1.82 2.43
C VAL A 158 6.88 -1.84 2.09
N GLU A 159 7.57 -2.96 2.32
CA GLU A 159 8.99 -3.10 2.04
C GLU A 159 9.27 -3.45 0.58
N ASP A 160 10.47 -3.11 0.13
CA ASP A 160 10.97 -3.39 -1.22
C ASP A 160 10.83 -4.89 -1.63
N SER A 161 10.98 -5.80 -0.67
CA SER A 161 10.77 -7.24 -0.87
C SER A 161 9.30 -7.57 -1.19
N ALA A 162 8.35 -7.01 -0.43
CA ALA A 162 6.92 -7.16 -0.69
C ALA A 162 6.53 -6.54 -2.04
N ILE A 163 7.09 -5.37 -2.38
CA ILE A 163 6.87 -4.75 -3.70
C ILE A 163 7.38 -5.63 -4.83
N TYR A 164 8.54 -6.27 -4.65
CA TYR A 164 9.08 -7.20 -5.64
C TYR A 164 8.21 -8.46 -5.80
N GLU A 165 7.67 -9.01 -4.72
CA GLU A 165 6.70 -10.12 -4.80
C GLU A 165 5.40 -9.69 -5.50
N ALA A 166 4.90 -8.48 -5.22
CA ALA A 166 3.76 -7.92 -5.93
C ALA A 166 4.02 -7.77 -7.44
N PHE A 167 5.22 -7.35 -7.83
CA PHE A 167 5.61 -7.33 -9.24
C PHE A 167 5.54 -8.71 -9.87
N LYS A 168 6.04 -9.77 -9.20
CA LYS A 168 5.94 -11.14 -9.74
C LYS A 168 4.49 -11.57 -9.95
N VAL A 169 3.63 -11.33 -8.95
CA VAL A 169 2.18 -11.61 -9.05
C VAL A 169 1.58 -10.92 -10.26
N VAL A 170 1.89 -9.64 -10.47
CA VAL A 170 1.36 -8.86 -11.59
C VAL A 170 1.92 -9.36 -12.92
N ARG A 171 3.23 -9.52 -13.03
CA ARG A 171 3.92 -10.02 -14.23
C ARG A 171 3.36 -11.38 -14.66
N ASP A 172 3.37 -12.35 -13.76
CA ASP A 172 3.05 -13.74 -14.08
C ASP A 172 1.60 -13.90 -14.54
N ARG A 173 0.68 -13.09 -14.00
CA ARG A 173 -0.74 -13.07 -14.37
C ARG A 173 -1.03 -12.33 -15.68
N ILE A 174 -0.21 -11.35 -16.07
CA ILE A 174 -0.37 -10.67 -17.37
C ILE A 174 0.16 -11.55 -18.51
N THR A 175 1.13 -12.42 -18.24
CA THR A 175 1.75 -13.29 -19.23
C THR A 175 1.09 -14.66 -19.39
N ALA A 176 0.10 -14.99 -18.54
CA ALA A 176 -0.64 -16.26 -18.55
C ALA A 176 -1.90 -16.16 -19.40
#